data_AF-A0A2D4ZR68-F1
#
_entry.id   AF-A0A2D4ZR68-F1
#
_cell.length_a   1.000
_cell.length_b   1.000
_cell.length_c   1.000
_cell.angle_alpha   90.00
_cell.angle_beta   90.00
_cell.angle_gamma   90.00
#
_symmetry.space_group_name_H-M   'P 1'
#
loop_
_entity.id
_entity.type
_entity.pdbx_description
1 polymer ?
#
loop_
_entity_poly.entity_id
_entity_poly.type
_entity_poly.pdbx_seq_one_letter_code
_entity_poly.pdbx_strand_id
1 'polypeptide(L)'
;MANVVNVFSIDEERLRFRVICAIDANTAGYDAQGEYDINIPIPTSFTNSHEYSSCRIKCDVLTATIQAAGTAANAVWSTRAGGFLRNGNVELQLSAPSSQTSLTAINAAAGNPGAFNEPVEETSGFKQIIPIQFVVVGGAAAAWNPGVASSGGWVNVGEQPAIICANPFGSRLRLRFVDVFSRNPIFLADAAAAPGVDIGKYTLQFEIELVPDK
;
A
#
# COMPACT_ATOMS: atom_id res chain seq x y z
N MET A 1 -17.50 -2.25 4.19
CA MET A 1 -17.34 -3.02 2.94
C MET A 1 -15.95 -3.61 2.96
N ALA A 2 -15.75 -4.88 2.59
CA ALA A 2 -14.46 -5.56 2.78
C ALA A 2 -13.51 -5.29 1.60
N ASN A 3 -12.22 -5.05 1.88
CA ASN A 3 -11.18 -5.03 0.85
C ASN A 3 -11.22 -6.34 0.05
N VAL A 4 -11.21 -6.24 -1.27
CA VAL A 4 -11.35 -7.42 -2.14
C VAL A 4 -9.96 -7.93 -2.50
N VAL A 5 -9.69 -9.18 -2.16
CA VAL A 5 -8.44 -9.87 -2.48
C VAL A 5 -8.77 -11.09 -3.33
N ASN A 6 -8.28 -11.12 -4.56
CA ASN A 6 -8.49 -12.21 -5.51
C ASN A 6 -7.16 -12.86 -5.89
N VAL A 7 -7.12 -14.19 -5.91
CA VAL A 7 -5.97 -14.99 -6.39
C VAL A 7 -6.30 -15.48 -7.80
N PHE A 8 -5.60 -14.97 -8.81
CA PHE A 8 -6.03 -15.12 -10.22
C PHE A 8 -5.29 -16.20 -11.00
N SER A 9 -4.05 -16.52 -10.64
CA SER A 9 -3.28 -17.53 -11.36
C SER A 9 -2.45 -18.34 -10.39
N ILE A 10 -2.53 -19.66 -10.54
CA ILE A 10 -1.79 -20.66 -9.78
C ILE A 10 -0.91 -21.39 -10.77
N ASP A 11 0.40 -21.24 -10.64
CA ASP A 11 1.37 -22.12 -11.29
C ASP A 11 1.77 -23.17 -10.24
N GLU A 12 1.08 -24.32 -10.24
CA GLU A 12 1.26 -25.37 -9.23
C GLU A 12 2.64 -26.02 -9.31
N GLU A 13 3.30 -26.03 -10.47
CA GLU A 13 4.65 -26.58 -10.62
C GLU A 13 5.72 -25.69 -9.97
N ARG A 14 5.48 -24.37 -9.93
CA ARG A 14 6.40 -23.37 -9.34
C ARG A 14 5.94 -22.82 -7.99
N LEU A 15 4.77 -23.24 -7.50
CA LEU A 15 4.13 -22.75 -6.26
C LEU A 15 4.09 -21.22 -6.19
N ARG A 16 3.79 -20.60 -7.34
CA ARG A 16 3.75 -19.15 -7.52
C ARG A 16 2.31 -18.69 -7.71
N PHE A 17 1.94 -17.66 -6.95
CA PHE A 17 0.59 -17.13 -6.86
C PHE A 17 0.59 -15.65 -7.20
N ARG A 18 -0.37 -15.24 -8.02
CA ARG A 18 -0.66 -13.83 -8.27
C ARG A 18 -1.86 -13.40 -7.45
N VAL A 19 -1.64 -12.52 -6.49
CA VAL A 19 -2.66 -11.96 -5.60
C VAL A 19 -2.92 -10.51 -5.97
N ILE A 20 -4.16 -10.19 -6.31
CA ILE A 20 -4.60 -8.82 -6.61
C ILE A 20 -5.46 -8.32 -5.46
N CYS A 21 -5.02 -7.22 -4.85
CA CYS A 21 -5.73 -6.53 -3.78
C CYS A 21 -6.31 -5.23 -4.33
N ALA A 22 -7.63 -5.06 -4.23
CA ALA A 22 -8.32 -3.82 -4.54
C ALA A 22 -8.90 -3.19 -3.27
N ILE A 23 -8.54 -1.94 -3.04
CA ILE A 23 -8.90 -1.16 -1.86
C ILE A 23 -9.66 0.09 -2.32
N ASP A 24 -10.82 0.35 -1.71
CA ASP A 24 -11.63 1.55 -1.92
C ASP A 24 -11.81 2.28 -0.58
N ALA A 25 -10.97 3.28 -0.34
CA ALA A 25 -10.92 4.02 0.92
C ALA A 25 -12.14 4.94 1.11
N ASN A 26 -12.84 5.28 0.03
CA ASN A 26 -14.01 6.17 0.07
C ASN A 26 -15.30 5.46 0.55
N THR A 27 -15.21 4.19 0.97
CA THR A 27 -16.38 3.47 1.49
C THR A 27 -16.64 3.86 2.94
N ALA A 28 -17.86 4.33 3.21
CA ALA A 28 -18.30 4.85 4.51
C ALA A 28 -17.94 3.88 5.67
N GLY A 29 -17.03 4.32 6.55
CA GLY A 29 -16.70 3.63 7.80
C GLY A 29 -15.24 3.20 7.96
N TYR A 30 -14.37 3.40 6.98
CA TYR A 30 -12.93 3.17 7.11
C TYR A 30 -12.16 4.50 6.94
N ASP A 31 -11.93 5.22 8.03
CA ASP A 31 -10.92 6.31 8.06
C ASP A 31 -9.52 5.70 8.22
N ALA A 32 -9.15 4.88 7.23
CA ALA A 32 -7.93 4.09 7.19
C ALA A 32 -6.68 4.96 7.08
N GLN A 33 -6.80 6.13 6.41
CA GLN A 33 -5.75 7.14 6.26
C GLN A 33 -4.37 6.53 5.94
N GLY A 34 -4.37 5.60 4.98
CA GLY A 34 -3.15 4.90 4.54
C GLY A 34 -2.91 3.54 5.18
N GLU A 35 -3.79 3.03 6.05
CA GLU A 35 -3.73 1.70 6.68
C GLU A 35 -4.95 0.83 6.38
N TYR A 36 -4.76 -0.33 5.76
CA TYR A 36 -5.83 -1.20 5.28
C TYR A 36 -5.64 -2.63 5.73
N ASP A 37 -6.65 -3.22 6.35
CA ASP A 37 -6.61 -4.64 6.66
C ASP A 37 -7.09 -5.46 5.46
N ILE A 38 -6.26 -6.41 5.02
CA ILE A 38 -6.55 -7.34 3.93
C ILE A 38 -6.47 -8.78 4.45
N ASN A 39 -7.22 -9.68 3.84
CA ASN A 39 -7.11 -11.11 4.11
C ASN A 39 -6.77 -11.82 2.80
N ILE A 40 -5.66 -12.55 2.77
CA ILE A 40 -5.28 -13.32 1.59
C ILE A 40 -5.89 -14.72 1.75
N PRO A 41 -6.87 -15.12 0.91
CA PRO A 41 -7.51 -16.42 1.05
C PRO A 41 -6.51 -17.54 0.76
N ILE A 42 -6.76 -18.74 1.27
CA ILE A 42 -5.97 -19.95 1.01
C ILE A 42 -6.44 -20.54 -0.33
N PRO A 43 -5.70 -20.40 -1.45
CA PRO A 43 -6.14 -20.92 -2.74
C PRO A 43 -5.96 -22.44 -2.87
N THR A 44 -4.99 -23.03 -2.16
CA THR A 44 -4.63 -24.45 -2.30
C THR A 44 -4.23 -25.08 -0.97
N SER A 45 -4.22 -26.40 -0.87
CA SER A 45 -3.73 -27.12 0.32
C SER A 45 -2.27 -26.81 0.64
N PHE A 46 -1.42 -26.60 -0.38
CA PHE A 46 -0.01 -26.23 -0.20
C PHE A 46 0.15 -24.91 0.58
N THR A 47 -0.73 -23.94 0.32
CA THR A 47 -0.70 -22.65 1.03
C THR A 47 -1.09 -22.74 2.51
N ASN A 48 -1.63 -23.89 2.95
CA ASN A 48 -1.97 -24.18 4.34
C ASN A 48 -1.14 -25.36 4.92
N SER A 49 -0.04 -25.73 4.26
CA SER A 49 0.83 -26.83 4.68
C SER A 49 1.95 -26.33 5.60
N HIS A 50 2.36 -27.19 6.54
CA HIS A 50 3.53 -26.96 7.39
C HIS A 50 4.87 -27.12 6.64
N GLU A 51 4.84 -27.57 5.39
CA GLU A 51 6.03 -27.71 4.54
C GLU A 51 6.44 -26.38 3.86
N TYR A 52 5.58 -25.35 3.95
CA TYR A 52 5.74 -24.05 3.30
C TYR A 52 5.47 -22.92 4.29
N SER A 53 6.28 -22.84 5.36
CA SER A 53 6.18 -21.78 6.36
C SER A 53 6.73 -20.44 5.87
N SER A 54 7.57 -20.46 4.84
CA SER A 54 8.20 -19.28 4.24
C SER A 54 7.79 -19.06 2.78
N CYS A 55 7.84 -17.81 2.36
CA CYS A 55 7.54 -17.39 0.99
C CYS A 55 8.40 -16.20 0.57
N ARG A 56 8.44 -15.92 -0.72
CA ARG A 56 8.98 -14.69 -1.31
C ARG A 56 7.83 -13.85 -1.81
N ILE A 57 7.74 -12.60 -1.33
CA ILE A 57 6.71 -11.65 -1.73
C ILE A 57 7.36 -10.50 -2.50
N LYS A 58 6.78 -10.10 -3.62
CA LYS A 58 7.06 -8.81 -4.28
C LYS A 58 5.77 -8.13 -4.70
N CYS A 59 5.74 -6.79 -4.64
CA CYS A 59 4.69 -6.00 -5.27
C CYS A 59 5.10 -5.66 -6.71
N ASP A 60 4.43 -6.27 -7.69
CA ASP A 60 4.68 -6.04 -9.12
C ASP A 60 3.97 -4.79 -9.63
N VAL A 61 2.75 -4.55 -9.14
CA VAL A 61 1.90 -3.46 -9.61
C VAL A 61 1.36 -2.71 -8.41
N LEU A 62 1.46 -1.39 -8.45
CA LEU A 62 0.70 -0.47 -7.60
C LEU A 62 0.09 0.58 -8.52
N THR A 63 -1.22 0.68 -8.50
CA THR A 63 -1.93 1.84 -9.05
C THR A 63 -2.73 2.50 -7.94
N ALA A 64 -2.68 3.82 -7.89
CA ALA A 64 -3.37 4.61 -6.91
C ALA A 64 -4.08 5.76 -7.62
N THR A 65 -5.40 5.73 -7.62
CA THR A 65 -6.26 6.75 -8.24
C THR A 65 -7.21 7.31 -7.18
N ILE A 66 -7.95 8.37 -7.49
CA ILE A 66 -9.00 8.86 -6.60
C ILE A 66 -10.37 8.71 -7.28
N GLN A 67 -11.41 8.56 -6.46
CA GLN A 67 -12.77 8.73 -6.96
C GLN A 67 -13.09 10.22 -7.07
N ALA A 68 -13.21 10.71 -8.30
CA ALA A 68 -13.59 12.09 -8.55
C ALA A 68 -15.00 12.39 -8.04
N ALA A 69 -15.13 13.31 -7.08
CA ALA A 69 -16.39 13.97 -6.77
C ALA A 69 -16.55 15.21 -7.67
N GLY A 70 -16.60 15.04 -8.99
CA GLY A 70 -16.78 16.13 -9.95
C GLY A 70 -15.72 16.21 -11.06
N THR A 71 -15.67 17.34 -11.78
CA THR A 71 -14.89 17.55 -13.01
C THR A 71 -13.39 17.75 -12.81
N ALA A 72 -12.88 17.64 -11.58
CA ALA A 72 -11.53 18.08 -11.23
C ALA A 72 -10.86 17.21 -10.14
N ALA A 73 -10.62 15.94 -10.43
CA ALA A 73 -9.90 15.05 -9.50
C ALA A 73 -8.38 15.21 -9.60
N ASN A 74 -7.74 15.71 -8.54
CA ASN A 74 -6.28 15.77 -8.41
C ASN A 74 -5.76 14.77 -7.38
N ALA A 75 -5.39 13.56 -7.79
CA ALA A 75 -4.82 12.56 -6.89
C ALA A 75 -3.46 13.03 -6.33
N VAL A 76 -3.42 13.42 -5.06
CA VAL A 76 -2.19 13.83 -4.37
C VAL A 76 -2.03 13.04 -3.07
N TRP A 77 -0.79 12.68 -2.75
CA TRP A 77 -0.49 12.05 -1.45
C TRP A 77 -0.67 13.05 -0.33
N SER A 78 -1.25 12.62 0.78
CA SER A 78 -1.47 13.43 1.96
C SER A 78 -1.13 12.67 3.21
N THR A 79 -0.74 13.40 4.25
CA THR A 79 -0.60 12.87 5.61
C THR A 79 -1.86 13.16 6.41
N ARG A 80 -2.07 12.38 7.48
CA ARG A 80 -3.14 12.64 8.46
C ARG A 80 -3.07 14.04 9.08
N ALA A 81 -1.88 14.60 9.21
CA ALA A 81 -1.65 15.95 9.75
C ALA A 81 -2.08 17.09 8.81
N GLY A 82 -2.60 16.79 7.61
CA GLY A 82 -3.21 17.79 6.73
C GLY A 82 -2.28 18.43 5.70
N GLY A 83 -1.16 17.78 5.34
CA GLY A 83 -0.24 18.26 4.32
C GLY A 83 -0.37 17.49 3.00
N PHE A 84 -0.16 18.16 1.87
CA PHE A 84 0.02 17.51 0.57
C PHE A 84 1.49 17.24 0.31
N LEU A 85 1.78 16.05 -0.23
CA LEU A 85 3.12 15.55 -0.47
C LEU A 85 3.36 15.29 -1.97
N ARG A 86 4.57 15.61 -2.41
CA ARG A 86 5.08 15.23 -3.72
C ARG A 86 6.06 14.08 -3.55
N ASN A 87 5.51 12.88 -3.48
CA ASN A 87 6.30 11.68 -3.25
C ASN A 87 6.60 10.99 -4.59
N GLY A 88 7.87 10.94 -4.95
CA GLY A 88 8.34 10.10 -6.07
C GLY A 88 8.38 8.62 -5.71
N ASN A 89 8.30 8.29 -4.41
CA ASN A 89 8.36 6.93 -3.89
C ASN A 89 7.36 6.79 -2.73
N VAL A 90 6.83 5.58 -2.54
CA VAL A 90 6.03 5.20 -1.37
C VAL A 90 6.64 3.93 -0.78
N GLU A 91 6.76 3.87 0.54
CA GLU A 91 7.09 2.62 1.22
C GLU A 91 5.80 1.84 1.48
N LEU A 92 5.69 0.65 0.89
CA LEU A 92 4.64 -0.31 1.16
C LEU A 92 5.08 -1.21 2.32
N GLN A 93 4.28 -1.24 3.37
CA GLN A 93 4.48 -2.14 4.51
C GLN A 93 3.35 -3.16 4.59
N LEU A 94 3.69 -4.42 4.89
CA LEU A 94 2.73 -5.45 5.26
C LEU A 94 3.09 -6.04 6.62
N SER A 95 2.10 -6.35 7.46
CA SER A 95 2.28 -7.02 8.75
C SER A 95 2.64 -8.50 8.67
N ALA A 96 3.21 -8.96 7.56
CA ALA A 96 3.75 -10.30 7.41
C ALA A 96 5.20 -10.30 7.92
N PRO A 97 5.57 -11.13 8.91
CA PRO A 97 6.94 -11.24 9.41
C PRO A 97 7.92 -11.46 8.25
N SER A 98 9.00 -10.69 8.20
CA SER A 98 9.96 -10.73 7.09
C SER A 98 11.40 -10.93 7.58
N SER A 99 12.29 -11.27 6.66
CA SER A 99 13.73 -11.34 6.92
C SER A 99 14.39 -9.95 7.08
N GLN A 100 13.63 -8.87 6.90
CA GLN A 100 14.13 -7.51 7.05
C GLN A 100 14.15 -7.11 8.52
N THR A 101 15.22 -6.45 8.95
CA THR A 101 15.32 -5.93 10.32
C THR A 101 14.36 -4.76 10.51
N SER A 102 13.54 -4.82 11.55
CA SER A 102 12.69 -3.69 11.95
C SER A 102 13.50 -2.72 12.82
N LEU A 103 13.32 -1.41 12.61
CA LEU A 103 13.82 -0.38 13.50
C LEU A 103 12.62 0.18 14.28
N THR A 104 12.47 -0.22 15.54
CA THR A 104 11.48 0.44 16.41
C THR A 104 12.04 1.80 16.80
N ALA A 105 11.57 2.87 16.14
CA ALA A 105 11.87 4.22 16.58
C ALA A 105 11.06 4.53 17.86
N ILE A 106 11.68 4.36 19.02
CA ILE A 106 11.14 4.89 20.28
C ILE A 106 11.39 6.40 20.28
N ASN A 107 10.37 7.19 19.92
CA ASN A 107 10.43 8.64 20.15
C ASN A 107 10.34 8.91 21.66
N ALA A 108 11.49 8.98 22.33
CA ALA A 108 11.60 9.57 23.65
C ALA A 108 11.51 11.11 23.52
N ALA A 109 10.31 11.64 23.32
CA ALA A 109 10.10 13.08 23.43
C ALA A 109 9.77 13.45 24.88
N ALA A 110 10.76 13.98 25.60
CA ALA A 110 10.49 14.74 26.81
C ALA A 110 9.64 15.97 26.45
N GLY A 111 8.39 16.01 26.92
CA GLY A 111 7.75 17.27 27.28
C GLY A 111 6.68 17.90 26.37
N ASN A 112 5.81 17.15 25.69
CA ASN A 112 4.53 17.76 25.27
C ASN A 112 3.35 16.76 25.15
N PRO A 113 2.48 16.66 26.16
CA PRO A 113 1.27 15.84 26.12
C PRO A 113 0.18 16.62 25.38
N GLY A 114 0.10 16.49 24.05
CA GLY A 114 -0.97 17.12 23.27
C GLY A 114 -0.71 17.30 21.77
N ALA A 115 0.54 17.18 21.31
CA ALA A 115 0.80 16.98 19.89
C ALA A 115 0.54 15.49 19.57
N PHE A 116 0.00 15.18 18.39
CA PHE A 116 -0.18 13.81 17.89
C PHE A 116 1.18 13.10 17.71
N ASN A 117 1.79 12.76 18.84
CA ASN A 117 2.90 11.83 18.99
C ASN A 117 2.28 10.44 19.09
N GLU A 118 1.54 10.01 18.06
CA GLU A 118 1.26 8.58 17.95
C GLU A 118 2.62 7.89 17.75
N PRO A 119 2.94 6.86 18.55
CA PRO A 119 4.13 6.07 18.29
C PRO A 119 4.07 5.61 16.83
N VAL A 120 5.12 5.87 16.06
CA VAL A 120 5.29 5.21 14.77
C VAL A 120 5.61 3.76 15.10
N GLU A 121 4.57 2.96 15.37
CA GLU A 121 4.69 1.52 15.37
C GLU A 121 5.05 1.13 13.95
N GLU A 122 6.35 1.03 13.67
CA GLU A 122 6.81 0.36 12.48
C GLU A 122 6.32 -1.08 12.58
N THR A 123 5.37 -1.43 11.71
CA THR A 123 4.89 -2.80 11.64
C THR A 123 6.10 -3.66 11.31
N SER A 124 6.49 -4.55 12.23
CA SER A 124 7.51 -5.56 11.96
C SER A 124 7.00 -6.40 10.79
N GLY A 125 7.73 -6.41 9.68
CA GLY A 125 7.30 -7.16 8.52
C GLY A 125 7.89 -6.71 7.20
N PHE A 126 7.22 -7.10 6.12
CA PHE A 126 7.59 -6.77 4.75
C PHE A 126 7.59 -5.25 4.54
N LYS A 127 8.69 -4.70 4.03
CA LYS A 127 8.84 -3.29 3.68
C LYS A 127 9.49 -3.18 2.30
N GLN A 128 8.80 -2.54 1.37
CA GLN A 128 9.29 -2.36 0.01
C GLN A 128 9.08 -0.93 -0.45
N ILE A 129 10.15 -0.26 -0.86
CA ILE A 129 10.07 1.08 -1.46
C ILE A 129 9.64 0.91 -2.91
N ILE A 130 8.53 1.52 -3.28
CA ILE A 130 7.95 1.49 -4.61
C ILE A 130 8.11 2.90 -5.22
N PRO A 131 9.01 3.08 -6.20
CA PRO A 131 9.04 4.28 -7.02
C PRO A 131 7.73 4.40 -7.78
N ILE A 132 7.20 5.60 -7.84
CA ILE A 132 5.93 5.91 -8.48
C ILE A 132 6.08 7.11 -9.41
N GLN A 133 5.28 7.12 -10.47
CA GLN A 133 5.12 8.26 -11.35
C GLN A 133 3.64 8.64 -11.43
N PHE A 134 3.40 9.93 -11.60
CA PHE A 134 2.07 10.43 -11.89
C PHE A 134 1.81 10.32 -13.39
N VAL A 135 0.74 9.63 -13.76
CA VAL A 135 0.29 9.46 -15.14
C VAL A 135 -1.03 10.18 -15.31
N VAL A 136 -1.07 11.09 -16.28
CA VAL A 136 -2.30 11.76 -16.69
C VAL A 136 -3.00 10.88 -17.71
N VAL A 137 -4.24 10.49 -17.42
CA VAL A 137 -5.06 9.71 -18.35
C VAL A 137 -6.13 10.66 -18.91
N GLY A 138 -5.92 11.14 -20.14
CA GLY A 138 -6.88 11.85 -21.00
C GLY A 138 -7.89 12.77 -20.32
N GLY A 139 -7.58 14.07 -20.26
CA GLY A 139 -8.53 15.15 -19.99
C GLY A 139 -8.32 16.30 -20.98
N ALA A 140 -9.37 17.06 -21.29
CA ALA A 140 -9.35 18.11 -22.30
C ALA A 140 -8.55 19.36 -21.88
N ALA A 141 -7.24 19.24 -21.70
CA ALA A 141 -6.29 20.36 -21.77
C ALA A 141 -4.86 19.82 -21.78
N ALA A 142 -4.18 19.99 -22.91
CA ALA A 142 -2.75 19.71 -23.04
C ALA A 142 -1.93 20.78 -22.30
N ALA A 143 -1.71 20.58 -21.00
CA ALA A 143 -0.58 21.17 -20.28
C ALA A 143 -0.26 20.28 -19.07
N TRP A 144 0.98 19.81 -18.95
CA TRP A 144 1.49 19.27 -17.69
C TRP A 144 1.44 20.42 -16.68
N ASN A 145 0.41 20.44 -15.84
CA ASN A 145 0.26 21.42 -14.78
C ASN A 145 -0.04 20.68 -13.48
N PRO A 146 0.97 20.43 -12.63
CA PRO A 146 0.82 19.72 -11.36
C PRO A 146 0.03 20.50 -10.29
N GLY A 147 -0.74 21.52 -10.68
CA GLY A 147 -1.67 22.28 -9.84
C GLY A 147 -3.03 22.57 -10.50
N VAL A 148 -3.33 21.99 -11.67
CA VAL A 148 -4.63 22.16 -12.35
C VAL A 148 -5.21 20.81 -12.71
N ALA A 149 -6.50 20.65 -12.41
CA ALA A 149 -7.22 19.40 -12.43
C ALA A 149 -7.15 18.66 -13.76
N SER A 150 -6.32 17.63 -13.78
CA SER A 150 -6.30 16.58 -14.79
C SER A 150 -6.56 15.26 -14.08
N SER A 151 -7.44 14.42 -14.63
CA SER A 151 -7.71 13.08 -14.11
C SER A 151 -6.45 12.23 -14.28
N GLY A 152 -5.60 12.23 -13.26
CA GLY A 152 -4.37 11.46 -13.22
C GLY A 152 -4.32 10.55 -12.00
N GLY A 153 -3.44 9.57 -12.07
CA GLY A 153 -3.21 8.60 -11.01
C GLY A 153 -1.73 8.31 -10.87
N TRP A 154 -1.37 7.67 -9.76
CA TRP A 154 -0.02 7.20 -9.51
C TRP A 154 0.09 5.76 -9.94
N VAL A 155 1.17 5.43 -10.64
CA VAL A 155 1.51 4.06 -11.00
C VAL A 155 2.94 3.78 -10.56
N ASN A 156 3.23 2.56 -10.15
CA ASN A 156 4.61 2.17 -9.88
C ASN A 156 5.47 2.22 -11.15
N VAL A 157 6.76 2.45 -10.93
CA VAL A 157 7.79 2.39 -11.95
C VAL A 157 8.91 1.49 -11.47
N GLY A 158 9.39 0.65 -12.39
CA GLY A 158 10.48 -0.28 -12.11
C GLY A 158 10.01 -1.56 -11.43
N GLU A 159 10.94 -2.52 -11.39
CA GLU A 159 10.74 -3.82 -10.75
C GLU A 159 11.30 -3.79 -9.33
N GLN A 160 10.61 -4.44 -8.40
CA GLN A 160 11.05 -4.54 -7.02
C GLN A 160 11.54 -5.94 -6.68
N PRO A 161 12.61 -6.07 -5.87
CA PRO A 161 13.13 -7.37 -5.48
C PRO A 161 12.14 -8.09 -4.55
N ALA A 162 12.05 -9.41 -4.69
CA ALA A 162 11.26 -10.22 -3.77
C ALA A 162 11.93 -10.33 -2.39
N ILE A 163 11.12 -10.27 -1.34
CA ILE A 163 11.54 -10.30 0.06
C ILE A 163 11.04 -11.59 0.70
N ILE A 164 11.89 -12.24 1.48
CA ILE A 164 11.52 -13.46 2.22
C ILE A 164 10.64 -13.06 3.41
N CYS A 165 9.46 -13.67 3.47
CA CYS A 165 8.45 -13.46 4.50
C CYS A 165 7.88 -14.78 4.99
N ALA A 166 7.26 -14.77 6.16
CA ALA A 166 6.37 -15.83 6.58
C ALA A 166 5.20 -15.95 5.58
N ASN A 167 4.70 -17.16 5.39
CA ASN A 167 3.56 -17.43 4.52
C ASN A 167 2.32 -16.60 4.96
N PRO A 168 1.80 -15.70 4.09
CA PRO A 168 0.71 -14.80 4.44
C PRO A 168 -0.70 -15.39 4.20
N PHE A 169 -0.81 -16.55 3.54
CA PHE A 169 -2.10 -17.13 3.18
C PHE A 169 -2.91 -17.52 4.42
N GLY A 170 -4.20 -17.20 4.43
CA GLY A 170 -5.11 -17.48 5.54
C GLY A 170 -4.99 -16.53 6.74
N SER A 171 -4.12 -15.52 6.65
CA SER A 171 -3.90 -14.54 7.71
C SER A 171 -4.47 -13.16 7.37
N ARG A 172 -4.88 -12.42 8.41
CA ARG A 172 -5.21 -11.00 8.29
C ARG A 172 -3.92 -10.20 8.32
N LEU A 173 -3.66 -9.46 7.25
CA LEU A 173 -2.52 -8.59 7.12
C LEU A 173 -2.97 -7.12 7.16
N ARG A 174 -2.17 -6.28 7.80
CA ARG A 174 -2.28 -4.83 7.68
C ARG A 174 -1.33 -4.34 6.60
N LEU A 175 -1.89 -3.67 5.60
CA LEU A 175 -1.18 -2.96 4.55
C LEU A 175 -1.08 -1.49 4.94
N ARG A 176 0.09 -0.89 4.81
CA ARG A 176 0.28 0.53 5.08
C ARG A 176 1.14 1.19 4.00
N PHE A 177 0.74 2.39 3.59
CA PHE A 177 1.59 3.26 2.79
C PHE A 177 2.27 4.28 3.70
N VAL A 178 3.58 4.42 3.54
CA VAL A 178 4.41 5.27 4.39
C VAL A 178 5.26 6.19 3.53
N ASP A 179 5.38 7.45 3.95
CA ASP A 179 6.37 8.36 3.38
C ASP A 179 7.79 7.93 3.78
N VAL A 180 8.66 7.73 2.78
CA VAL A 180 10.02 7.23 2.99
C VAL A 180 10.85 8.19 3.86
N PHE A 181 10.55 9.49 3.82
CA PHE A 181 11.31 10.51 4.55
C PHE A 181 10.78 10.74 5.96
N SER A 182 9.48 11.03 6.10
CA SER A 182 8.87 11.37 7.38
C SER A 182 8.37 10.16 8.18
N ARG A 183 8.32 8.98 7.57
CA ARG A 183 7.80 7.73 8.16
C ARG A 183 6.33 7.79 8.59
N ASN A 184 5.62 8.85 8.21
CA ASN A 184 4.21 9.00 8.48
C ASN A 184 3.37 8.16 7.51
N PRO A 185 2.21 7.63 7.95
CA PRO A 185 1.24 7.07 7.03
C PRO A 185 0.80 8.11 6.00
N ILE A 186 0.64 7.68 4.77
CA ILE A 186 0.19 8.51 3.66
C ILE A 186 -0.94 7.84 2.89
N PHE A 187 -1.78 8.68 2.29
CA PHE A 187 -2.94 8.24 1.51
C PHE A 187 -3.25 9.23 0.40
N LEU A 188 -4.13 8.86 -0.53
CA LEU A 188 -4.57 9.76 -1.60
C LEU A 188 -5.74 10.62 -1.15
N ALA A 189 -5.55 11.92 -1.33
CA ALA A 189 -6.56 12.96 -1.19
C ALA A 189 -6.80 13.65 -2.54
N ASP A 190 -7.87 14.45 -2.62
CA ASP A 190 -8.06 15.39 -3.73
C ASP A 190 -7.38 16.71 -3.37
N ALA A 191 -6.44 17.17 -4.20
CA ALA A 191 -5.80 18.47 -4.01
C ALA A 191 -6.77 19.65 -4.09
N ALA A 192 -7.94 19.46 -4.72
CA ALA A 192 -9.00 20.48 -4.79
C ALA A 192 -9.92 20.49 -3.55
N ALA A 193 -9.83 19.48 -2.68
CA ALA A 193 -10.60 19.37 -1.44
C ALA A 193 -9.75 19.64 -0.20
N ALA A 194 -10.38 19.70 0.97
CA ALA A 194 -9.66 19.79 2.24
C ALA A 194 -8.83 18.51 2.47
N PRO A 195 -7.58 18.62 2.93
CA PRO A 195 -6.75 17.47 3.25
C PRO A 195 -7.33 16.69 4.44
N GLY A 196 -6.95 15.42 4.59
CA GLY A 196 -7.36 14.60 5.74
C GLY A 196 -8.46 13.58 5.45
N VAL A 197 -9.02 13.54 4.23
CA VAL A 197 -9.96 12.50 3.81
C VAL A 197 -9.30 11.59 2.80
N ASP A 198 -9.27 10.30 3.11
CA ASP A 198 -8.78 9.27 2.19
C ASP A 198 -9.87 8.93 1.17
N ILE A 199 -9.62 9.28 -0.08
CA ILE A 199 -10.51 9.01 -1.22
C ILE A 199 -9.82 8.12 -2.26
N GLY A 200 -8.75 7.45 -1.83
CA GLY A 200 -7.92 6.64 -2.67
C GLY A 200 -8.58 5.33 -3.09
N LYS A 201 -8.28 4.94 -4.33
CA LYS A 201 -8.53 3.62 -4.89
C LYS A 201 -7.20 3.01 -5.27
N TYR A 202 -6.85 1.95 -4.57
CA TYR A 202 -5.56 1.30 -4.71
C TYR A 202 -5.75 -0.09 -5.30
N THR A 203 -4.98 -0.41 -6.34
CA THR A 203 -4.86 -1.77 -6.84
C THR A 203 -3.41 -2.19 -6.68
N LEU A 204 -3.18 -3.25 -5.92
CA LEU A 204 -1.87 -3.86 -5.75
C LEU A 204 -1.88 -5.26 -6.36
N GLN A 205 -0.79 -5.63 -7.01
CA GLN A 205 -0.54 -7.01 -7.42
C GLN A 205 0.71 -7.52 -6.71
N PHE A 206 0.54 -8.56 -5.91
CA PHE A 206 1.61 -9.30 -5.29
C PHE A 206 1.89 -10.58 -6.07
N GLU A 207 3.16 -10.87 -6.30
CA GLU A 207 3.62 -12.21 -6.62
C GLU A 207 4.14 -12.84 -5.33
N ILE A 208 3.56 -13.99 -4.98
CA ILE A 208 3.92 -14.77 -3.80
C ILE A 208 4.39 -16.14 -4.26
N GLU A 209 5.64 -16.47 -3.98
CA GLU A 209 6.26 -17.77 -4.29
C GLU A 209 6.53 -18.51 -2.99
N LEU A 210 5.94 -19.70 -2.81
CA LEU A 210 6.20 -20.51 -1.61
C LEU A 210 7.61 -21.10 -1.67
N VAL A 211 8.30 -21.08 -0.53
CA VAL A 211 9.63 -21.69 -0.39
C VAL A 211 9.49 -22.95 0.47
N PRO A 212 9.90 -24.14 -0.02
CA PRO A 212 9.86 -25.35 0.78
C PRO A 212 10.81 -25.26 1.99
N ASP A 213 10.35 -25.75 3.14
CA ASP A 213 11.15 -25.88 4.35
C ASP A 213 12.05 -27.13 4.22
N LYS A 214 13.26 -26.97 3.68
CA LYS A 214 14.27 -28.04 3.56
C LYS A 214 15.58 -27.65 4.21
#